data_AF-A0AAQ0LXF1-F1
#
_entry.id   AF-A0AAQ0LXF1-F1
#
_cell.length_a   1.000
_cell.length_b   1.000
_cell.length_c   1.000
_cell.angle_alpha   90.00
_cell.angle_beta   90.00
_cell.angle_gamma   90.00
#
_symmetry.space_group_name_H-M   'P 1'
#
loop_
_entity.id
_entity.type
_entity.pdbx_description
1 polymer ?
#
loop_
_entity_poly.entity_id
_entity_poly.type
_entity_poly.pdbx_seq_one_letter_code
_entity_poly.pdbx_strand_id
1 'polypeptide(L)'
;KLCPVCNWRRSMKNSYQAQKVIEEVVKEKPKARWLFLTLSTRNAIDGETLEQSLQHLAKSFHRLTKYKKVSKNLVGFMRATEVTVNEDNGSYNQHMHVLLCVESKYFRGSENYISQKEWLGLWKKALQVNYEPVLDIKAITPNQKGDKDIQAAIKETSKYSVKSSDYLTGDSEKDSEIVSDLEQGL
;
A
#
# COMPACT_ATOMS: atom_id res chain seq x y z
N LYS A 1 18.23 -5.91 4.65
CA LYS A 1 17.26 -4.88 4.16
C LYS A 1 16.76 -3.95 5.28
N LEU A 2 17.32 -4.03 6.49
CA LEU A 2 16.76 -3.42 7.70
C LEU A 2 17.61 -2.26 8.26
N CYS A 3 18.69 -1.85 7.57
CA CYS A 3 19.46 -0.69 8.02
C CYS A 3 18.58 0.58 7.95
N PRO A 4 18.35 1.27 9.08
CA PRO A 4 17.42 2.42 9.13
C PRO A 4 17.87 3.55 8.20
N VAL A 5 19.18 3.83 8.15
CA VAL A 5 19.76 4.88 7.30
C VAL A 5 19.62 4.53 5.82
N CYS A 6 19.88 3.27 5.45
CA CYS A 6 19.70 2.81 4.07
C CYS A 6 18.23 2.89 3.64
N ASN A 7 17.30 2.46 4.50
CA ASN A 7 15.86 2.51 4.22
C ASN A 7 15.36 3.95 4.10
N TRP A 8 15.82 4.86 4.96
CA TRP A 8 15.52 6.28 4.85
C TRP A 8 16.03 6.88 3.54
N ARG A 9 17.30 6.67 3.19
CA ARG A 9 17.87 7.16 1.91
C ARG A 9 17.14 6.58 0.70
N ARG A 10 16.80 5.29 0.74
CA ARG A 10 16.04 4.62 -0.31
C ARG A 10 14.63 5.18 -0.46
N SER A 11 13.93 5.40 0.66
CA SER A 11 12.60 6.02 0.65
C SER A 11 12.63 7.42 0.03
N MET A 12 13.62 8.26 0.39
CA MET A 12 13.78 9.58 -0.24
C MET A 12 13.99 9.51 -1.75
N LYS A 13 14.90 8.63 -2.21
CA LYS A 13 15.15 8.43 -3.64
C LYS A 13 13.87 8.01 -4.37
N ASN A 14 13.14 7.05 -3.80
CA ASN A 14 11.93 6.51 -4.41
C ASN A 14 10.80 7.53 -4.42
N SER A 15 10.66 8.33 -3.36
CA SER A 15 9.72 9.47 -3.32
C SER A 15 10.00 10.46 -4.45
N TYR A 16 11.27 10.81 -4.66
CA TYR A 16 11.66 11.73 -5.73
C TYR A 16 11.37 11.16 -7.12
N GLN A 17 11.71 9.89 -7.35
CA GLN A 17 11.43 9.21 -8.62
C GLN A 17 9.93 9.09 -8.89
N ALA A 18 9.15 8.70 -7.88
CA ALA A 18 7.70 8.62 -7.96
C ALA A 18 7.07 9.99 -8.28
N GLN A 19 7.56 11.05 -7.64
CA GLN A 19 7.15 12.42 -7.93
C GLN A 19 7.39 12.78 -9.40
N LYS A 20 8.58 12.48 -9.95
CA LYS A 20 8.89 12.74 -11.36
C LYS A 20 7.96 12.01 -12.32
N VAL A 21 7.66 10.74 -12.05
CA VAL A 21 6.71 9.97 -12.86
C VAL A 21 5.31 10.57 -12.80
N ILE A 22 4.85 10.96 -11.61
CA ILE A 22 3.52 11.52 -11.42
C ILE A 22 3.39 12.90 -12.06
N GLU A 23 4.43 13.73 -12.00
CA GLU A 23 4.50 15.00 -12.72
C GLU A 23 4.25 14.81 -14.22
N GLU A 24 4.86 13.79 -14.84
CA GLU A 24 4.62 13.47 -16.26
C GLU A 24 3.21 12.92 -16.51
N VAL A 25 2.68 12.05 -15.64
CA VAL A 25 1.30 11.55 -15.76
C VAL A 25 0.27 12.69 -15.65
N VAL A 26 0.51 13.68 -14.78
CA VAL A 26 -0.36 14.85 -14.65
C VAL A 26 -0.33 15.70 -15.92
N LYS A 27 0.82 15.83 -16.60
CA LYS A 27 0.93 16.53 -17.90
C LYS A 27 0.20 15.77 -19.01
N GLU A 28 0.39 14.46 -19.11
CA GLU A 28 -0.22 13.62 -20.16
C GLU A 28 -1.72 13.42 -19.95
N LYS A 29 -2.16 13.27 -18.70
CA LYS A 29 -3.55 13.03 -18.31
C LYS A 29 -4.02 14.03 -17.25
N PRO A 30 -4.17 15.32 -17.60
CA PRO A 30 -4.51 16.39 -16.64
C PRO A 30 -5.89 16.23 -15.98
N LYS A 31 -6.78 15.42 -16.58
CA LYS A 31 -8.12 15.13 -16.04
C LYS A 31 -8.16 13.85 -15.21
N ALA A 32 -7.08 13.07 -15.16
CA ALA A 32 -7.03 11.88 -14.34
C ALA A 32 -7.25 12.22 -12.87
N ARG A 33 -7.76 11.26 -12.12
CA ARG A 33 -8.02 11.39 -10.69
C ARG A 33 -7.18 10.40 -9.94
N TRP A 34 -6.85 10.75 -8.71
CA TRP A 34 -5.98 9.95 -7.86
C TRP A 34 -6.77 9.42 -6.67
N LEU A 35 -6.58 8.14 -6.35
CA LEU A 35 -7.13 7.51 -5.16
C LEU A 35 -5.98 6.93 -4.34
N PHE A 36 -6.11 7.03 -3.02
CA PHE A 36 -5.25 6.32 -2.09
C PHE A 36 -6.01 5.13 -1.52
N LEU A 37 -5.47 3.93 -1.75
CA LEU A 37 -6.06 2.66 -1.33
C LEU A 37 -5.09 1.97 -0.36
N THR A 38 -5.59 1.59 0.81
CA THR A 38 -4.87 0.77 1.79
C THR A 38 -5.56 -0.59 1.89
N LEU A 39 -4.78 -1.65 1.68
CA LEU A 39 -5.24 -3.04 1.74
C LEU A 39 -4.51 -3.76 2.87
N SER A 40 -5.21 -4.43 3.77
CA SER A 40 -4.58 -5.25 4.79
C SER A 40 -5.17 -6.66 4.87
N THR A 41 -4.43 -7.52 5.55
CA THR A 41 -4.77 -8.92 5.83
C THR A 41 -4.68 -9.17 7.34
N ARG A 42 -4.99 -10.39 7.79
CA ARG A 42 -4.72 -10.75 9.18
C ARG A 42 -3.22 -10.76 9.42
N ASN A 43 -2.81 -10.38 10.63
CA ASN A 43 -1.41 -10.36 11.02
C ASN A 43 -0.76 -11.73 10.83
N ALA A 44 0.50 -11.72 10.41
CA ALA A 44 1.37 -12.89 10.49
C ALA A 44 1.93 -13.02 11.92
N ILE A 45 2.33 -14.23 12.29
CA ILE A 45 2.79 -14.54 13.66
C ILE A 45 4.28 -14.82 13.75
N ASP A 46 4.94 -15.08 12.61
CA ASP A 46 6.36 -15.41 12.48
C ASP A 46 6.85 -15.07 11.05
N GLY A 47 8.15 -15.24 10.80
CA GLY A 47 8.76 -14.96 9.48
C GLY A 47 8.20 -15.80 8.33
N GLU A 48 7.86 -17.07 8.57
CA GLU A 48 7.31 -17.97 7.54
C GLU A 48 5.90 -17.51 7.11
N THR A 49 5.01 -17.28 8.07
CA THR A 49 3.65 -16.81 7.81
C THR A 49 3.65 -15.40 7.24
N LEU A 50 4.65 -14.57 7.58
CA LEU A 50 4.85 -13.25 6.99
C LEU A 50 5.22 -13.36 5.50
N GLU A 51 6.20 -14.19 5.16
CA GLU A 51 6.60 -14.42 3.76
C GLU A 51 5.40 -14.88 2.92
N GLN A 52 4.72 -15.93 3.39
CA GLN A 52 3.54 -16.49 2.73
C GLN A 52 2.45 -15.44 2.55
N SER A 53 2.20 -14.63 3.59
CA SER A 53 1.19 -13.60 3.53
C SER A 53 1.55 -12.48 2.56
N LEU A 54 2.82 -12.05 2.48
CA LEU A 54 3.26 -11.01 1.55
C LEU A 54 3.14 -11.48 0.10
N GLN A 55 3.52 -12.73 -0.18
CA GLN A 55 3.31 -13.35 -1.49
C GLN A 55 1.82 -13.43 -1.85
N HIS A 56 0.97 -13.85 -0.90
CA HIS A 56 -0.48 -13.94 -1.11
C HIS A 56 -1.11 -12.56 -1.32
N LEU A 57 -0.68 -11.55 -0.56
CA LEU A 57 -1.13 -10.17 -0.69
C LEU A 57 -0.82 -9.62 -2.10
N ALA A 58 0.39 -9.86 -2.61
CA ALA A 58 0.79 -9.45 -3.96
C ALA A 58 -0.04 -10.16 -5.05
N LYS A 59 -0.25 -11.47 -4.92
CA LYS A 59 -1.10 -12.26 -5.84
C LYS A 59 -2.56 -11.78 -5.81
N SER A 60 -3.06 -11.47 -4.61
CA SER A 60 -4.43 -10.96 -4.41
C SER A 60 -4.61 -9.59 -5.03
N PHE A 61 -3.64 -8.69 -4.86
CA PHE A 61 -3.67 -7.38 -5.52
C PHE A 61 -3.63 -7.52 -7.04
N HIS A 62 -2.81 -8.43 -7.58
CA HIS A 62 -2.82 -8.72 -9.01
C HIS A 62 -4.22 -9.12 -9.51
N ARG A 63 -4.89 -10.06 -8.82
CA ARG A 63 -6.29 -10.45 -9.14
C ARG A 63 -7.25 -9.26 -9.06
N LEU A 64 -7.14 -8.43 -8.02
CA LEU A 64 -7.98 -7.24 -7.84
C LEU A 64 -7.92 -6.30 -9.06
N THR A 65 -6.71 -6.02 -9.56
CA THR A 65 -6.52 -5.13 -10.72
C THR A 65 -7.07 -5.70 -12.03
N LYS A 66 -7.29 -7.02 -12.11
CA LYS A 66 -7.84 -7.71 -13.29
C LYS A 66 -9.35 -7.76 -13.32
N TYR A 67 -10.04 -7.42 -12.23
CA TYR A 67 -11.49 -7.35 -12.24
C TYR A 67 -11.98 -6.26 -13.18
N LYS A 68 -12.92 -6.62 -14.07
CA LYS A 68 -13.47 -5.74 -15.11
C LYS A 68 -13.88 -4.37 -14.57
N LYS A 69 -14.50 -4.31 -13.39
CA LYS A 69 -14.94 -3.04 -12.80
C LYS A 69 -13.77 -2.15 -12.36
N VAL A 70 -12.70 -2.75 -11.85
CA VAL A 70 -11.46 -2.06 -11.46
C VAL A 70 -10.68 -1.63 -12.71
N SER A 71 -10.41 -2.58 -13.62
CA SER A 71 -9.58 -2.33 -14.80
C SER A 71 -10.21 -1.35 -15.80
N LYS A 72 -11.54 -1.21 -15.82
CA LYS A 72 -12.27 -0.32 -16.74
C LYS A 72 -11.82 1.14 -16.69
N ASN A 73 -11.48 1.64 -15.50
CA ASN A 73 -11.11 3.04 -15.28
C ASN A 73 -9.68 3.20 -14.75
N LEU A 74 -8.94 2.10 -14.55
CA LEU A 74 -7.58 2.14 -14.04
C LEU A 74 -6.61 2.55 -15.17
N VAL A 75 -5.96 3.70 -14.99
CA VAL A 75 -4.86 4.14 -15.87
C VAL A 75 -3.57 3.44 -15.48
N GLY A 76 -3.31 3.38 -14.17
CA GLY A 76 -2.09 2.81 -13.60
C GLY A 76 -2.08 2.95 -12.09
N PHE A 77 -1.04 2.43 -11.47
CA PHE A 77 -0.87 2.52 -10.02
C PHE A 77 0.59 2.46 -9.62
N MET A 78 0.88 2.96 -8.43
CA MET A 78 2.09 2.67 -7.68
C MET A 78 1.68 1.98 -6.38
N ARG A 79 2.48 1.01 -5.92
CA ARG A 79 2.21 0.29 -4.66
C ARG A 79 3.47 0.14 -3.82
N ALA A 80 3.30 0.17 -2.51
CA ALA A 80 4.31 -0.22 -1.54
C ALA A 80 3.67 -1.09 -0.46
N THR A 81 4.47 -1.98 0.11
CA THR A 81 4.07 -2.83 1.23
C THR A 81 4.85 -2.40 2.45
N GLU A 82 4.15 -2.23 3.55
CA GLU A 82 4.68 -1.89 4.87
C GLU A 82 4.28 -3.00 5.83
N VAL A 83 5.20 -3.33 6.72
CA VAL A 83 5.04 -4.27 7.82
C VAL A 83 5.36 -3.50 9.09
N THR A 84 4.45 -3.54 10.06
CA THR A 84 4.66 -2.98 11.40
C THR A 84 4.53 -4.09 12.44
N VAL A 85 5.31 -4.03 13.51
CA VAL A 85 5.24 -5.02 14.59
C VAL A 85 4.20 -4.56 15.62
N ASN A 86 3.32 -5.47 16.03
CA ASN A 86 2.41 -5.23 17.14
C ASN A 86 3.18 -5.41 18.46
N GLU A 87 3.28 -4.35 19.25
CA GLU A 87 4.04 -4.35 20.51
C GLU A 87 3.47 -5.31 21.56
N ASP A 88 2.14 -5.51 21.57
CA ASP A 88 1.42 -6.29 22.58
C ASP A 88 1.63 -7.79 22.43
N ASN A 89 1.68 -8.29 21.18
CA ASN A 89 1.69 -9.73 20.89
C ASN A 89 2.75 -10.17 19.89
N GLY A 90 3.63 -9.27 19.44
CA GLY A 90 4.72 -9.56 18.50
C GLY A 90 4.28 -9.85 17.06
N SER A 91 2.98 -9.87 16.77
CA SER A 91 2.49 -10.19 15.43
C SER A 91 2.82 -9.09 14.41
N TYR A 92 3.01 -9.49 13.16
CA TYR A 92 3.35 -8.60 12.06
C TYR A 92 2.07 -8.15 11.35
N ASN A 93 1.81 -6.85 11.33
CA ASN A 93 0.73 -6.24 10.55
C ASN A 93 1.26 -5.76 9.21
N GLN A 94 0.85 -6.44 8.15
CA GLN A 94 1.24 -6.23 6.78
C GLN A 94 0.11 -5.58 5.99
N HIS A 95 0.41 -4.41 5.42
CA HIS A 95 -0.54 -3.67 4.57
C HIS A 95 0.13 -3.13 3.31
N MET A 96 -0.68 -2.96 2.27
CA MET A 96 -0.28 -2.41 1.00
C MET A 96 -0.94 -1.06 0.78
N HIS A 97 -0.11 -0.04 0.61
CA HIS A 97 -0.56 1.28 0.15
C HIS A 97 -0.45 1.35 -1.37
N VAL A 98 -1.51 1.82 -2.01
CA VAL A 98 -1.64 1.89 -3.46
C VAL A 98 -2.12 3.27 -3.85
N LEU A 99 -1.32 3.98 -4.61
CA LEU A 99 -1.70 5.21 -5.30
C LEU A 99 -2.27 4.81 -6.66
N LEU A 100 -3.58 4.92 -6.82
CA LEU A 100 -4.29 4.60 -8.06
C LEU A 100 -4.46 5.86 -8.90
N CYS A 101 -4.13 5.76 -10.19
CA CYS A 101 -4.50 6.75 -11.20
C CYS A 101 -5.70 6.21 -11.97
N VAL A 102 -6.82 6.94 -11.95
CA VAL A 102 -8.06 6.54 -12.61
C VAL A 102 -8.55 7.59 -13.60
N GLU A 103 -9.28 7.14 -14.61
CA GLU A 103 -9.91 8.00 -15.60
C GLU A 103 -10.89 8.99 -14.97
N SER A 104 -11.00 10.18 -15.56
CA SER A 104 -11.86 11.27 -15.04
C SER A 104 -13.33 10.87 -14.83
N LYS A 105 -13.81 9.90 -15.62
CA LYS A 105 -15.17 9.33 -15.54
C LYS A 105 -15.40 8.39 -14.36
N TYR A 106 -14.36 8.01 -13.59
CA TYR A 106 -14.49 7.11 -12.45
C TYR A 106 -15.58 7.55 -11.47
N PHE A 107 -15.71 8.85 -11.20
CA PHE A 107 -16.71 9.41 -10.29
C PHE A 107 -18.07 9.72 -10.94
N ARG A 108 -18.28 9.31 -12.21
CA ARG A 108 -19.49 9.61 -12.96
C ARG A 108 -20.24 8.32 -13.23
N GLY A 109 -21.47 8.20 -12.75
CA GLY A 109 -22.31 7.03 -12.97
C GLY A 109 -21.93 5.82 -12.10
N SER A 110 -22.94 5.00 -11.77
CA SER A 110 -22.79 3.81 -10.92
C SER A 110 -22.03 2.67 -11.59
N GLU A 111 -21.94 2.70 -12.93
CA GLU A 111 -21.22 1.74 -13.75
C GLU A 111 -19.70 1.97 -13.76
N ASN A 112 -19.24 3.14 -13.30
CA ASN A 112 -17.82 3.51 -13.24
C ASN A 112 -17.31 3.58 -11.81
N TYR A 113 -18.12 4.15 -10.91
CA TYR A 113 -17.74 4.35 -9.52
C TYR A 113 -17.74 3.03 -8.75
N ILE A 114 -16.73 2.85 -7.91
CA ILE A 114 -16.64 1.75 -6.96
C ILE A 114 -16.64 2.36 -5.56
N SER A 115 -17.71 2.08 -4.81
CA SER A 115 -17.84 2.52 -3.41
C SER A 115 -16.87 1.77 -2.50
N GLN A 116 -16.60 2.28 -1.29
CA GLN A 116 -15.74 1.58 -0.32
C GLN A 116 -16.28 0.17 0.02
N LYS A 117 -17.59 0.02 0.18
CA LYS A 117 -18.24 -1.29 0.41
C LYS A 117 -18.00 -2.25 -0.76
N GLU A 118 -18.05 -1.74 -1.99
CA GLU A 118 -17.81 -2.56 -3.17
C GLU A 118 -16.33 -2.91 -3.31
N TRP A 119 -15.41 -1.96 -3.06
CA TRP A 119 -13.98 -2.22 -2.97
C TRP A 119 -13.67 -3.31 -1.95
N LEU A 120 -14.28 -3.26 -0.77
CA LEU A 120 -14.13 -4.27 0.26
C LEU A 120 -14.59 -5.66 -0.22
N GLY A 121 -15.74 -5.73 -0.90
CA GLY A 121 -16.22 -6.98 -1.49
C GLY A 121 -15.30 -7.54 -2.57
N LEU A 122 -14.79 -6.68 -3.47
CA LEU A 122 -13.80 -7.05 -4.48
C LEU A 122 -12.49 -7.50 -3.82
N TRP A 123 -12.03 -6.81 -2.78
CA TRP A 123 -10.83 -7.16 -2.06
C TRP A 123 -10.95 -8.51 -1.37
N LYS A 124 -12.02 -8.73 -0.59
CA LYS A 124 -12.31 -10.03 0.03
C LYS A 124 -12.31 -11.17 -1.00
N LYS A 125 -12.95 -10.94 -2.16
CA LYS A 125 -12.98 -11.91 -3.26
C LYS A 125 -11.58 -12.18 -3.83
N ALA A 126 -10.79 -11.13 -4.06
CA ALA A 126 -9.43 -11.25 -4.59
C ALA A 126 -8.47 -11.91 -3.58
N LEU A 127 -8.68 -11.64 -2.30
CA LEU A 127 -7.92 -12.19 -1.19
C LEU A 127 -8.31 -13.65 -0.87
N GLN A 128 -9.49 -14.09 -1.31
CA GLN A 128 -9.99 -15.47 -1.16
C GLN A 128 -10.09 -15.91 0.31
N VAL A 129 -10.61 -15.04 1.17
CA VAL A 129 -10.75 -15.28 2.61
C VAL A 129 -12.21 -15.36 3.05
N ASN A 130 -12.45 -16.10 4.13
CA ASN A 130 -13.78 -16.25 4.73
C ASN A 130 -14.15 -15.12 5.70
N TYR A 131 -13.18 -14.34 6.17
CA TYR A 131 -13.40 -13.19 7.04
C TYR A 131 -13.57 -11.88 6.25
N GLU A 132 -13.97 -10.79 6.92
CA GLU A 132 -13.99 -9.45 6.34
C GLU A 132 -12.63 -8.77 6.52
N PRO A 133 -11.85 -8.53 5.45
CA PRO A 133 -10.56 -7.86 5.56
C PRO A 133 -10.74 -6.35 5.80
N VAL A 134 -9.66 -5.65 6.13
CA VAL A 134 -9.70 -4.19 6.26
C VAL A 134 -9.24 -3.53 4.96
N LEU A 135 -9.98 -2.50 4.56
CA LEU A 135 -9.72 -1.69 3.36
C LEU A 135 -10.14 -0.24 3.62
N ASP A 136 -9.27 0.69 3.27
CA ASP A 136 -9.58 2.12 3.24
C ASP A 136 -9.31 2.66 1.83
N ILE A 137 -10.24 3.47 1.30
CA ILE A 137 -10.04 4.12 0.00
C ILE A 137 -10.52 5.56 0.06
N LYS A 138 -9.66 6.48 -0.38
CA LYS A 138 -9.91 7.92 -0.36
C LYS A 138 -9.55 8.55 -1.69
N ALA A 139 -10.39 9.46 -2.16
CA ALA A 139 -10.05 10.31 -3.30
C ALA A 139 -9.03 11.37 -2.85
N ILE A 140 -7.98 11.57 -3.63
CA ILE A 140 -7.03 12.66 -3.39
C ILE A 140 -7.55 13.88 -4.14
N THR A 141 -7.90 14.92 -3.40
CA THR A 141 -8.36 16.19 -3.95
C THR A 141 -7.16 17.11 -4.19
N PRO A 142 -6.95 17.62 -5.42
CA PRO A 142 -5.96 18.65 -5.65
C PRO A 142 -6.38 19.93 -4.91
N ASN A 143 -5.56 20.41 -3.98
CA ASN A 143 -5.80 21.70 -3.35
C ASN A 143 -5.45 22.84 -4.33
N GLN A 144 -6.26 23.90 -4.35
CA GLN A 144 -6.06 25.09 -5.21
C GLN A 144 -4.74 25.86 -4.94
N LYS A 145 -3.97 25.48 -3.91
CA LYS A 145 -2.70 26.12 -3.50
C LYS A 145 -1.46 25.22 -3.67
N GLY A 146 -1.56 24.14 -4.47
CA GLY A 146 -0.45 23.26 -4.81
C GLY A 146 -0.62 21.84 -4.29
N ASP A 147 0.03 20.89 -4.98
CA ASP A 147 -0.11 19.42 -4.94
C ASP A 147 0.19 18.71 -3.60
N LYS A 148 0.05 19.37 -2.44
CA LYS A 148 0.44 18.82 -1.13
C LYS A 148 -0.15 17.45 -0.82
N ASP A 149 -1.40 17.19 -1.21
CA ASP A 149 -2.07 15.92 -0.89
C ASP A 149 -1.61 14.76 -1.79
N ILE A 150 -1.30 15.05 -3.06
CA ILE A 150 -0.65 14.08 -3.94
C ILE A 150 0.76 13.82 -3.45
N GLN A 151 1.52 14.86 -3.06
CA GLN A 151 2.86 14.69 -2.48
C GLN A 151 2.84 13.90 -1.17
N ALA A 152 1.83 14.09 -0.32
CA ALA A 152 1.65 13.28 0.89
C ALA A 152 1.37 11.82 0.55
N ALA A 153 0.48 11.56 -0.41
CA ALA A 153 0.20 10.21 -0.88
C ALA A 153 1.42 9.54 -1.54
N ILE A 154 2.21 10.30 -2.30
CA ILE A 154 3.52 9.86 -2.86
C ILE A 154 4.45 9.49 -1.72
N LYS A 155 4.59 10.38 -0.73
CA LYS A 155 5.46 10.13 0.43
C LYS A 155 5.03 8.85 1.14
N GLU A 156 3.74 8.67 1.38
CA GLU A 156 3.19 7.47 2.01
C GLU A 156 3.46 6.20 1.18
N THR A 157 3.16 6.22 -0.12
CA THR A 157 3.46 5.12 -1.04
C THR A 157 4.96 4.93 -1.37
N SER A 158 5.82 5.83 -0.90
CA SER A 158 7.27 5.74 -1.00
C SER A 158 7.96 5.33 0.31
N LYS A 159 7.20 5.14 1.39
CA LYS A 159 7.70 4.50 2.61
C LYS A 159 7.97 3.02 2.31
N TYR A 160 9.05 2.49 2.86
CA TYR A 160 9.49 1.11 2.63
C TYR A 160 9.48 0.26 3.91
N SER A 161 8.97 -0.96 3.75
CA SER A 161 9.19 -2.21 4.49
C SER A 161 8.88 -2.22 5.98
N VAL A 162 9.62 -1.53 6.85
CA VAL A 162 9.45 -1.65 8.32
C VAL A 162 9.98 -0.38 8.99
N LYS A 163 9.32 0.09 10.04
CA LYS A 163 9.86 1.18 10.86
C LYS A 163 10.91 0.61 11.81
N SER A 164 12.08 1.23 11.84
CA SER A 164 13.18 0.78 12.71
C SER A 164 12.86 0.90 14.20
N SER A 165 11.89 1.75 14.57
CA SER A 165 11.34 1.79 15.93
C SER A 165 10.77 0.46 16.38
N ASP A 166 10.33 -0.38 15.44
CA ASP A 166 9.57 -1.60 15.72
C ASP A 166 10.50 -2.78 16.11
N TYR A 167 11.82 -2.64 15.91
CA TYR A 167 12.83 -3.67 16.20
C TYR A 167 14.15 -3.10 16.76
N LEU A 168 14.11 -1.86 17.25
CA LEU A 168 15.19 -1.22 18.02
C LEU A 168 14.58 -0.71 19.33
N THR A 169 13.97 -1.63 20.07
CA THR A 169 13.20 -1.34 21.29
C THR A 169 14.07 -1.28 22.54
N GLY A 170 15.31 -1.78 22.45
CA GLY A 170 16.25 -1.86 23.56
C GLY A 170 16.23 -3.21 24.28
N ASP A 171 15.34 -4.11 23.89
CA ASP A 171 15.32 -5.52 24.27
C ASP A 171 16.04 -6.35 23.20
N SER A 172 17.29 -6.74 23.48
CA SER A 172 18.14 -7.40 22.48
C SER A 172 17.65 -8.77 22.03
N GLU A 173 16.94 -9.52 22.88
CA GLU A 173 16.44 -10.84 22.52
C GLU A 173 15.23 -10.70 21.57
N LYS A 174 14.27 -9.87 21.97
CA LYS A 174 13.08 -9.56 21.15
C LYS A 174 13.45 -8.89 19.82
N ASP A 175 14.36 -7.92 19.85
CA ASP A 175 14.82 -7.23 18.65
C ASP A 175 15.52 -8.23 17.68
N SER A 176 16.27 -9.21 18.19
CA SER A 176 16.93 -10.23 17.36
C SER A 176 15.95 -11.19 16.70
N GLU A 177 14.92 -11.63 17.42
CA GLU A 177 13.84 -12.47 16.88
C GLU A 177 13.09 -11.74 15.77
N ILE A 178 12.66 -10.51 16.04
CA ILE A 178 11.96 -9.66 15.05
C ILE A 178 12.83 -9.44 13.81
N VAL A 179 14.12 -9.15 13.99
CA VAL A 179 15.05 -8.97 12.86
C VAL A 179 15.13 -10.26 12.03
N SER A 180 15.25 -11.43 12.66
CA SER A 180 15.29 -12.72 11.95
C SER A 180 14.03 -12.97 11.12
N ASP A 181 12.85 -12.77 11.71
CA ASP A 181 11.56 -12.93 11.03
C ASP A 181 11.39 -11.96 9.86
N LEU A 182 11.78 -10.71 10.05
CA LEU A 182 11.74 -9.70 8.99
C LEU A 182 12.74 -9.98 7.87
N GLU A 183 13.92 -10.53 8.18
CA GLU A 183 14.89 -10.95 7.17
C GLU A 183 14.41 -12.14 6.35
N GLN A 184 13.66 -13.05 6.96
CA GLN A 184 13.01 -14.16 6.26
C GLN A 184 11.82 -13.68 5.41
N GLY A 185 10.95 -12.85 5.98
CA GLY A 185 9.69 -12.46 5.36
C GLY A 185 9.78 -11.48 4.19
N LEU A 186 10.79 -10.58 4.17
CA LEU A 186 10.93 -9.45 3.22
C LEU A 186 11.92 -9.69 2.08
#